data_AF-A0A523ALH2-F1
#
_entry.id   AF-A0A523ALH2-F1
#
_cell.length_a   1.000
_cell.length_b   1.000
_cell.length_c   1.000
_cell.angle_alpha   90.00
_cell.angle_beta   90.00
_cell.angle_gamma   90.00
#
_symmetry.space_group_name_H-M   'P 1'
#
loop_
_entity.id
_entity.type
_entity.pdbx_description
1 polymer ?
#
loop_
_entity_poly.entity_id
_entity_poly.type
_entity_poly.pdbx_seq_one_letter_code
_entity_poly.pdbx_strand_id
1 'polypeptide(L)'
;MQKEVQICVVGKVFRPNKSKVLALNKTLSEYFKLVKWYLGYNSKSKKFLHEKCYEKAKEHFNLNTALIQTARDKAVEILKGFEENRKKESVLELKRTSIRFDKRCYSFSKTDNALTPYWLTLSLNREKRISLPIVFG
;
A
#
# COMPACT_ATOMS: atom_id res chain seq x y z
N MET A 1 18.66 -24.55 15.08
CA MET A 1 18.00 -23.36 14.49
C MET A 1 16.83 -22.96 15.37
N GLN A 2 16.95 -21.91 16.17
CA GLN A 2 15.78 -21.32 16.84
C GLN A 2 14.90 -20.67 15.75
N LYS A 3 13.64 -21.09 15.63
CA LYS A 3 12.69 -20.45 14.72
C LYS A 3 12.46 -19.03 15.21
N GLU A 4 12.67 -18.04 14.35
CA GLU A 4 12.24 -16.66 14.60
C GLU A 4 10.73 -16.65 14.87
N VAL A 5 10.33 -16.17 16.05
CA VAL A 5 8.92 -16.03 16.40
C VAL A 5 8.36 -14.85 15.62
N GLN A 6 7.45 -15.13 14.69
CA GLN A 6 6.71 -14.09 13.97
C GLN A 6 5.49 -13.68 14.80
N ILE A 7 5.52 -12.47 15.36
CA ILE A 7 4.43 -11.90 16.13
C ILE A 7 3.65 -10.94 15.23
N CYS A 8 2.34 -11.15 15.12
CA CYS A 8 1.42 -10.20 14.50
C CYS A 8 0.74 -9.38 15.60
N VAL A 9 0.82 -8.05 15.49
CA VAL A 9 0.14 -7.12 16.41
C VAL A 9 -0.89 -6.34 15.62
N VAL A 10 -2.13 -6.33 16.12
CA VAL A 10 -3.22 -5.54 15.55
C VAL A 10 -3.39 -4.27 16.39
N GLY A 11 -3.26 -3.12 15.75
CA GLY A 11 -3.47 -1.81 16.36
C GLY A 11 -4.50 -1.01 15.59
N LYS A 12 -5.22 -0.12 16.28
CA LYS A 12 -6.16 0.81 15.65
C LYS A 12 -5.59 2.22 15.68
N VAL A 13 -5.72 2.93 14.55
CA VAL A 13 -5.40 4.35 14.48
C VAL A 13 -6.39 5.11 15.36
N PHE A 14 -5.87 5.86 16.33
CA PHE A 14 -6.68 6.58 17.30
C PHE A 14 -6.97 8.00 16.81
N ARG A 15 -8.25 8.34 16.62
CA ARG A 15 -8.75 9.70 16.33
C ARG A 15 -7.84 10.54 15.39
N PRO A 16 -7.57 10.10 14.15
CA PRO A 16 -6.78 10.88 13.21
C PRO A 16 -7.53 12.16 12.84
N ASN A 17 -6.83 13.29 12.76
CA ASN A 17 -7.45 14.55 12.34
C ASN A 17 -7.87 14.52 10.86
N LYS A 18 -8.74 15.45 10.46
CA LYS A 18 -9.29 15.52 9.09
C LYS A 18 -8.20 15.61 8.01
N SER A 19 -7.10 16.32 8.27
CA SER A 19 -6.02 16.49 7.29
C SER A 19 -5.21 15.20 7.06
N LYS A 20 -5.01 14.39 8.11
CA LYS A 20 -4.39 13.06 8.02
C LYS A 20 -5.29 12.08 7.28
N VAL A 21 -6.60 12.07 7.58
CA VAL A 21 -7.59 11.26 6.86
C VAL A 21 -7.61 11.64 5.38
N LEU A 22 -7.62 12.94 5.06
CA LEU A 22 -7.56 13.43 3.69
C LEU A 22 -6.28 12.98 2.97
N ALA A 23 -5.13 13.02 3.64
CA ALA A 23 -3.87 12.55 3.08
C ALA A 23 -3.93 11.05 2.74
N LEU A 24 -4.42 10.22 3.66
CA LEU A 24 -4.61 8.78 3.44
C LEU A 24 -5.55 8.50 2.27
N ASN A 25 -6.68 9.20 2.19
CA ASN A 25 -7.65 9.02 1.12
C ASN A 25 -7.09 9.43 -0.25
N LYS A 26 -6.33 10.54 -0.32
CA LYS A 26 -5.64 10.95 -1.55
C LYS A 26 -4.65 9.89 -2.01
N THR A 27 -3.80 9.39 -1.09
CA THR A 27 -2.84 8.33 -1.38
C THR A 27 -3.52 7.03 -1.80
N LEU A 28 -4.61 6.65 -1.15
CA LEU A 28 -5.40 5.48 -1.54
C LEU A 28 -6.00 5.62 -2.94
N SER A 29 -6.51 6.80 -3.28
CA SER A 29 -7.04 7.08 -4.61
C SER A 29 -5.95 6.97 -5.69
N GLU A 30 -4.78 7.57 -5.46
CA GLU A 30 -3.65 7.46 -6.40
C GLU A 30 -3.13 6.03 -6.53
N TYR A 31 -3.01 5.31 -5.41
CA TYR A 31 -2.61 3.91 -5.41
C TYR A 31 -3.60 3.04 -6.18
N PHE A 32 -4.90 3.24 -5.98
CA PHE A 32 -5.94 2.53 -6.72
C PHE A 32 -5.84 2.78 -8.23
N LYS A 33 -5.62 4.04 -8.64
CA LYS A 33 -5.40 4.38 -10.06
C LYS A 33 -4.16 3.68 -10.60
N LEU A 34 -3.06 3.63 -9.84
CA LEU A 34 -1.84 2.95 -10.26
C LEU A 34 -2.02 1.44 -10.41
N VAL A 35 -2.73 0.79 -9.48
CA VAL A 35 -3.07 -0.63 -9.59
C VAL A 35 -3.89 -0.88 -10.86
N LYS A 36 -4.92 -0.06 -11.12
CA LYS A 36 -5.73 -0.15 -12.34
C LYS A 36 -4.89 0.05 -13.61
N TRP A 37 -3.96 1.00 -13.58
CA TRP A 37 -3.04 1.25 -14.68
C TRP A 37 -2.14 0.05 -14.96
N TYR A 38 -1.55 -0.57 -13.92
CA TYR A 38 -0.79 -1.81 -14.08
C TYR A 38 -1.62 -2.98 -14.62
N LEU A 39 -2.87 -3.11 -14.16
CA LEU A 39 -3.79 -4.15 -14.67
C LEU A 39 -4.09 -3.98 -16.16
N GLY A 40 -4.07 -2.74 -16.68
CA GLY A 40 -4.23 -2.46 -18.11
C GLY A 40 -3.15 -3.08 -19.00
N TYR A 41 -1.97 -3.40 -18.47
CA TYR A 41 -0.92 -4.11 -19.20
C TYR A 41 -1.15 -5.62 -19.30
N ASN A 42 -2.13 -6.16 -18.56
CA ASN A 42 -2.51 -7.57 -18.56
C ASN A 42 -1.31 -8.54 -18.47
N SER A 43 -0.32 -8.22 -17.62
CA SER A 43 0.91 -9.00 -17.48
C SER A 43 1.13 -9.47 -16.05
N LYS A 44 1.42 -10.77 -15.90
CA LYS A 44 1.78 -11.40 -14.62
C LYS A 44 3.28 -11.31 -14.31
N SER A 45 4.09 -10.78 -15.23
CA SER A 45 5.54 -10.71 -15.07
C SER A 45 5.96 -9.43 -14.36
N LYS A 46 6.41 -9.55 -13.11
CA LYS A 46 6.97 -8.43 -12.34
C LYS A 46 8.16 -7.77 -13.04
N LYS A 47 9.02 -8.58 -13.70
CA LYS A 47 10.19 -8.10 -14.44
C LYS A 47 9.77 -7.23 -15.62
N PHE A 48 8.84 -7.73 -16.44
CA PHE A 48 8.29 -6.98 -17.57
C PHE A 48 7.68 -5.65 -17.14
N LEU A 49 6.82 -5.67 -16.11
CA LEU A 49 6.19 -4.46 -15.59
C LEU A 49 7.21 -3.49 -15.01
N HIS A 50 8.30 -3.97 -14.41
CA HIS A 50 9.35 -3.10 -13.91
C HIS A 50 10.10 -2.42 -15.07
N GLU A 51 10.64 -3.19 -16.01
CA GLU A 51 11.46 -2.69 -17.11
C GLU A 51 10.70 -1.72 -18.03
N LYS A 52 9.42 -1.99 -18.29
CA LYS A 52 8.63 -1.20 -19.25
C LYS A 52 7.83 -0.06 -18.62
N CYS A 53 7.47 -0.18 -17.34
CA CYS A 53 6.44 0.67 -16.75
C CYS A 53 6.90 1.42 -15.49
N TYR A 54 8.04 1.06 -14.89
CA TYR A 54 8.46 1.67 -13.62
C TYR A 54 8.77 3.17 -13.73
N GLU A 55 9.53 3.58 -14.74
CA GLU A 55 9.86 5.01 -14.92
C GLU A 55 8.61 5.82 -15.30
N LYS A 56 7.75 5.29 -16.18
CA LYS A 56 6.44 5.89 -16.48
C LYS A 56 5.57 6.04 -15.24
N ALA A 57 5.54 5.03 -14.37
CA ALA A 57 4.79 5.09 -13.12
C ALA A 57 5.35 6.18 -12.18
N LYS A 58 6.67 6.35 -12.13
CA LYS A 58 7.32 7.41 -11.35
C LYS A 58 7.02 8.82 -11.89
N GLU A 59 6.82 8.98 -13.19
CA GLU A 59 6.49 10.26 -13.80
C GLU A 59 5.00 10.60 -13.63
N HIS A 60 4.12 9.61 -13.80
CA HIS A 60 2.67 9.84 -13.81
C HIS A 60 2.00 9.81 -12.43
N PHE A 61 2.62 9.18 -11.42
CA PHE A 61 2.00 9.00 -10.11
C PHE A 61 2.85 9.61 -9.01
N ASN A 62 2.23 10.45 -8.18
CA ASN A 62 2.88 11.04 -7.01
C ASN A 62 2.85 10.09 -5.81
N LEU A 63 3.49 8.93 -5.95
CA LEU A 63 3.66 7.96 -4.88
C LEU A 63 5.15 7.72 -4.62
N ASN A 64 5.48 7.28 -3.41
CA ASN A 64 6.84 6.86 -3.14
C ASN A 64 7.18 5.58 -3.94
N THR A 65 8.46 5.33 -4.18
CA THR A 65 8.91 4.20 -5.02
C THR A 65 8.49 2.84 -4.47
N ALA A 66 8.44 2.70 -3.15
CA ALA A 66 8.02 1.46 -2.51
C ALA A 66 6.52 1.17 -2.70
N LEU A 67 5.64 2.19 -2.64
CA LEU A 67 4.22 2.10 -2.97
C LEU A 67 3.98 1.80 -4.45
N ILE A 68 4.79 2.36 -5.35
CA ILE A 68 4.75 2.02 -6.77
C ILE A 68 5.02 0.52 -6.98
N GLN A 69 6.07 0.01 -6.31
CA GLN A 69 6.39 -1.41 -6.37
C GLN A 69 5.30 -2.29 -5.74
N THR A 70 4.67 -1.85 -4.64
CA THR A 70 3.58 -2.61 -4.03
C THR A 70 2.33 -2.62 -4.91
N ALA A 71 2.03 -1.54 -5.62
CA ALA A 71 0.92 -1.48 -6.58
C ALA A 71 1.12 -2.45 -7.74
N ARG A 72 2.34 -2.52 -8.29
CA ARG A 72 2.71 -3.52 -9.31
C ARG A 72 2.48 -4.94 -8.81
N ASP A 73 2.99 -5.25 -7.63
CA ASP A 73 2.88 -6.58 -7.04
C ASP A 73 1.42 -6.96 -6.76
N LYS A 74 0.61 -5.99 -6.30
CA LYS A 74 -0.82 -6.19 -6.08
C LYS A 74 -1.59 -6.42 -7.38
N ALA A 75 -1.26 -5.69 -8.45
CA ALA A 75 -1.86 -5.92 -9.77
C ALA A 75 -1.57 -7.34 -10.29
N VAL A 76 -0.34 -7.83 -10.13
CA VAL A 76 0.04 -9.20 -10.50
C VAL A 76 -0.74 -10.24 -9.68
N GLU A 77 -0.90 -10.03 -8.37
CA GLU A 77 -1.68 -10.90 -7.49
C GLU A 77 -3.16 -10.95 -7.93
N ILE A 78 -3.76 -9.79 -8.19
CA ILE A 78 -5.15 -9.68 -8.67
C ILE A 78 -5.32 -10.40 -10.00
N LEU A 79 -4.41 -10.20 -10.95
CA LEU A 79 -4.51 -10.80 -12.27
C LEU A 79 -4.38 -12.33 -12.21
N LYS A 80 -3.44 -12.85 -11.41
CA LYS A 80 -3.31 -14.30 -11.16
C LYS A 80 -4.57 -14.89 -10.56
N GLY A 81 -5.05 -14.30 -9.46
CA GLY A 81 -6.25 -14.79 -8.79
C GLY A 81 -7.50 -14.71 -9.67
N PHE A 82 -7.57 -13.71 -10.56
CA PHE A 82 -8.65 -13.63 -11.53
C PHE A 82 -8.57 -14.73 -12.59
N GLU A 83 -7.40 -14.95 -13.20
CA GLU A 83 -7.23 -16.01 -14.21
C GLU A 83 -7.51 -17.40 -13.64
N GLU A 84 -7.08 -17.67 -12.41
CA GLU A 84 -7.32 -18.96 -11.73
C GLU A 84 -8.81 -19.21 -11.47
N ASN A 85 -9.61 -18.16 -11.28
CA ASN A 85 -11.04 -18.25 -10.98
C ASN A 85 -11.96 -17.79 -12.13
N ARG A 86 -11.39 -17.59 -13.32
CA ARG A 86 -12.09 -16.96 -14.46
C ARG A 86 -13.15 -17.89 -15.02
N LYS A 87 -14.41 -17.41 -15.11
CA LYS A 87 -15.46 -18.03 -15.94
C LYS A 87 -15.46 -17.37 -17.33
N LYS A 88 -16.01 -18.03 -18.35
CA LYS A 88 -15.97 -17.60 -19.77
C LYS A 88 -16.36 -16.13 -20.00
N GLU A 89 -17.28 -15.60 -19.20
CA GLU A 89 -17.80 -14.22 -19.32
C GLU A 89 -17.33 -13.26 -18.20
N SER A 90 -16.43 -13.71 -17.32
CA SER A 90 -15.96 -12.87 -16.22
C SER A 90 -15.12 -11.70 -16.74
N VAL A 91 -15.43 -10.50 -16.24
CA VAL A 91 -14.66 -9.27 -16.43
C VAL A 91 -13.93 -8.94 -15.14
N LEU A 92 -12.67 -8.53 -15.24
CA LEU A 92 -11.88 -8.12 -14.09
C LEU A 92 -12.35 -6.75 -13.58
N GLU A 93 -13.03 -6.72 -12.43
CA GLU A 93 -13.44 -5.49 -11.76
C GLU A 93 -12.67 -5.26 -10.46
N LEU A 94 -11.93 -4.15 -10.40
CA LEU A 94 -11.24 -3.73 -9.19
C LEU A 94 -12.23 -3.00 -8.25
N LYS A 95 -12.82 -3.70 -7.27
CA LYS A 95 -13.80 -3.11 -6.35
C LYS A 95 -13.18 -2.20 -5.29
N ARG A 96 -12.29 -2.75 -4.45
CA ARG A 96 -11.56 -2.03 -3.39
C ARG A 96 -10.18 -2.67 -3.23
N THR A 97 -9.18 -1.84 -2.97
CA THR A 97 -7.84 -2.31 -2.59
C THR A 97 -7.47 -1.72 -1.24
N SER A 98 -6.70 -2.47 -0.46
CA SER A 98 -5.91 -1.94 0.64
C SER A 98 -4.51 -1.58 0.12
N ILE A 99 -3.85 -0.65 0.83
CA ILE A 99 -2.42 -0.40 0.64
C ILE A 99 -1.67 -1.21 1.68
N ARG A 100 -0.69 -2.00 1.23
CA ARG A 100 0.30 -2.60 2.12
C ARG A 100 1.50 -1.66 2.24
N PHE A 101 1.76 -1.18 3.45
CA PHE A 101 2.99 -0.48 3.77
C PHE A 101 4.04 -1.49 4.23
N ASP A 102 5.21 -1.50 3.58
CA ASP A 102 6.35 -2.29 4.06
C ASP A 102 7.33 -1.41 4.86
N LYS A 103 8.38 -2.02 5.41
CA LYS A 103 9.38 -1.37 6.28
C LYS A 103 10.04 -0.13 5.66
N ARG A 104 9.97 0.06 4.35
CA ARG A 104 10.52 1.24 3.64
C ARG A 104 9.57 2.44 3.70
N CYS A 105 8.29 2.20 3.98
CA CYS A 105 7.24 3.22 3.96
C CYS A 105 6.66 3.54 5.34
N TYR A 106 7.09 2.86 6.40
CA TYR A 106 6.64 3.18 7.74
C TYR A 106 7.73 3.10 8.79
N SER A 107 7.54 3.83 9.88
CA SER A 107 8.29 3.69 11.12
C SER A 107 7.36 3.72 12.32
N PHE A 108 7.76 3.05 13.39
CA PHE A 108 7.10 3.13 14.69
C PHE A 108 7.98 3.87 15.67
N SER A 109 7.37 4.70 16.51
CA SER A 109 8.03 5.31 17.65
C SER A 109 7.19 5.14 18.90
N LYS A 110 7.89 5.04 20.04
CA LYS A 110 7.29 5.12 21.37
C LYS A 110 7.58 6.50 21.96
N THR A 111 6.62 7.05 22.67
CA THR A 111 6.72 8.34 23.37
C THR A 111 6.32 8.17 24.82
N ASP A 112 6.67 9.15 25.67
CA ASP A 112 6.33 9.14 27.10
C ASP A 112 4.88 9.57 27.38
N ASN A 113 4.09 9.85 26.33
CA ASN A 113 2.69 10.20 26.46
C ASN A 113 1.87 8.97 26.88
N ALA A 114 1.29 9.01 28.08
CA ALA A 114 0.51 7.91 28.64
C ALA A 114 -0.75 7.55 27.82
N LEU A 115 -1.36 8.52 27.13
CA LEU A 115 -2.61 8.31 26.37
C LEU A 115 -2.36 7.79 24.95
N THR A 116 -1.28 8.23 24.31
CA THR A 116 -0.88 7.79 22.96
C THR A 116 0.60 7.45 22.93
N PRO A 117 1.00 6.34 23.58
CA PRO A 117 2.41 5.99 23.71
C PRO A 117 3.02 5.54 22.38
N TYR A 118 2.23 5.03 21.43
CA TYR A 118 2.74 4.50 20.16
C TYR A 118 2.29 5.33 18.96
N TRP A 119 3.23 5.59 18.05
CA TRP A 119 3.01 6.37 16.84
C TRP A 119 3.51 5.62 15.62
N LEU A 120 2.70 5.61 14.56
CA LEU A 120 3.03 5.12 13.23
C LEU A 120 3.23 6.31 12.31
N THR A 121 4.43 6.43 11.76
CA THR A 121 4.71 7.40 10.71
C THR A 121 4.69 6.69 9.37
N LEU A 122 3.84 7.17 8.45
CA LEU A 122 3.72 6.67 7.08
C LEU A 122 4.34 7.66 6.10
N SER A 123 5.18 7.15 5.21
CA SER A 123 5.64 7.83 4.00
C SER A 123 4.64 7.56 2.88
N LEU A 124 3.91 8.59 2.47
CA LEU A 124 2.79 8.46 1.53
C LEU A 124 3.20 8.77 0.09
N ASN A 125 3.89 9.88 -0.12
CA ASN A 125 4.44 10.28 -1.41
C ASN A 125 5.84 10.89 -1.23
N ARG A 126 6.42 11.45 -2.30
CA ARG A 126 7.81 11.92 -2.28
C ARG A 126 8.11 12.96 -1.20
N GLU A 127 7.09 13.69 -0.73
CA GLU A 127 7.27 14.83 0.19
C GLU A 127 6.41 14.74 1.45
N LYS A 128 5.39 13.89 1.48
CA LYS A 128 4.40 13.85 2.56
C LYS A 128 4.57 12.63 3.45
N ARG A 129 4.89 12.91 4.71
CA ARG A 129 4.79 11.96 5.82
C ARG A 129 3.64 12.34 6.73
N ILE A 130 2.95 11.35 7.27
CA ILE A 130 1.94 11.56 8.32
C ILE A 130 2.25 10.68 9.52
N SER A 131 2.06 11.19 10.72
CA SER A 131 2.18 10.43 11.96
C SER A 131 0.82 10.23 12.60
N LEU A 132 0.51 8.99 12.95
CA LEU A 132 -0.77 8.52 13.43
C LEU A 132 -0.57 7.87 14.80
N PRO A 133 -1.28 8.32 15.86
CA PRO A 133 -1.25 7.61 17.12
C PRO A 133 -1.96 6.26 16.97
N ILE A 134 -1.41 5.22 17.57
CA ILE A 134 -1.95 3.87 17.55
C ILE A 134 -2.20 3.42 18.98
N VAL A 135 -3.36 2.79 19.15
CA VAL A 135 -3.70 2.08 20.37
C VAL A 135 -3.72 0.59 20.04
N PHE A 136 -2.98 -0.18 20.84
CA PHE A 136 -3.03 -1.63 20.86
C PHE A 136 -3.99 -2.04 21.97
N GLY A 137 -4.84 -3.02 21.69
CA GLY A 137 -5.87 -3.51 22.60
C GLY A 137 -6.60 -4.69 22.00
#